data_AF-A0AAD5J9D6-F1
#
_entry.id   AF-A0AAD5J9D6-F1
#
_cell.length_a   1.000
_cell.length_b   1.000
_cell.length_c   1.000
_cell.angle_alpha   90.00
_cell.angle_beta   90.00
_cell.angle_gamma   90.00
#
_symmetry.space_group_name_H-M   'P 1'
#
loop_
_entity.id
_entity.type
_entity.pdbx_description
1 polymer ?
#
loop_
_entity_poly.entity_id
_entity_poly.type
_entity_poly.pdbx_seq_one_letter_code
_entity_poly.pdbx_strand_id
1 'polypeptide(L)'
;MQILSRLGFLSFLVTLLSSSIPTLANSSSDYLQNECLKVPTSSFLSSLTTTIDAIRQAVPVVSGFTNMFEDFRLKNAINDCLDLLDFSADELSWSASASQNPNGNSSGDLSSDLRSWLSAALANQETFIDGFDGTNDVVKSVVATSLDKINSLVQELLTMVQPTSNSTESSIGSGSGNGGGGGGGNGNGGKSGKKFTNKGQFPAWFKLDDRKLLMVDGVPADVVVAADGTGNFTNIMDAVLAAPDSVNGRGFIARDITFENTAGPVKEQAVALPSDSDLSGFFRCEIRGYQDSLYPHPLRQFYRECKISGTIDFIFGYVTAVFQKCHILARKGLPNQKNTITANGRMELNNTAGFSIQFCNISVDSDLLSSINTTSSYLGRPWKQYSRTIIMQSYISDAIRPEGWLEWNTSGFALDTLYYGEYMNFGPGADLSRRVNWPGYHASLNDSVYDSYTVANFILGDLWLPSTGVEYTAGLAV
;
A
#
# COMPACT_ATOMS: atom_id res chain seq x y z
N MET A 1 -67.27 -3.88 -29.35
CA MET A 1 -66.37 -2.70 -29.28
C MET A 1 -65.36 -2.99 -28.18
N GLN A 2 -64.09 -3.17 -28.57
CA GLN A 2 -62.80 -3.16 -27.83
C GLN A 2 -62.74 -3.57 -26.34
N ILE A 3 -61.71 -4.22 -25.77
CA ILE A 3 -60.50 -4.97 -26.16
C ILE A 3 -60.16 -5.71 -24.84
N LEU A 4 -59.92 -7.02 -24.89
CA LEU A 4 -59.37 -7.82 -23.78
C LEU A 4 -57.88 -8.03 -24.06
N SER A 5 -57.01 -7.81 -23.07
CA SER A 5 -55.60 -8.16 -23.17
C SER A 5 -55.11 -8.84 -21.89
N ARG A 6 -54.25 -9.86 -22.11
CA ARG A 6 -53.27 -10.48 -21.22
C ARG A 6 -53.78 -11.57 -20.28
N LEU A 7 -53.56 -12.82 -20.68
CA LEU A 7 -52.86 -13.86 -19.92
C LEU A 7 -52.62 -15.06 -20.87
N GLY A 8 -51.44 -15.69 -20.85
CA GLY A 8 -51.22 -16.92 -21.61
C GLY A 8 -49.76 -17.29 -21.80
N PHE A 9 -49.27 -18.13 -20.90
CA PHE A 9 -47.96 -18.76 -20.85
C PHE A 9 -47.87 -19.99 -21.80
N LEU A 10 -46.65 -20.22 -22.32
CA LEU A 10 -45.94 -21.49 -22.55
C LEU A 10 -46.26 -22.45 -23.73
N SER A 11 -45.15 -22.87 -24.37
CA SER A 11 -44.80 -24.20 -24.92
C SER A 11 -44.88 -24.42 -26.44
N PHE A 12 -43.75 -24.64 -27.13
CA PHE A 12 -43.28 -25.98 -27.53
C PHE A 12 -41.90 -25.94 -28.23
N LEU A 13 -41.33 -27.14 -28.42
CA LEU A 13 -39.94 -27.56 -28.44
C LEU A 13 -39.41 -27.96 -29.86
N VAL A 14 -38.10 -27.76 -30.09
CA VAL A 14 -37.13 -28.48 -30.98
C VAL A 14 -37.27 -28.43 -32.52
N THR A 15 -36.17 -28.00 -33.17
CA THR A 15 -35.48 -28.80 -34.21
C THR A 15 -34.00 -28.37 -34.33
N LEU A 16 -33.12 -29.36 -34.24
CA LEU A 16 -31.68 -29.31 -34.48
C LEU A 16 -31.43 -29.55 -35.98
N LEU A 17 -30.50 -28.82 -36.62
CA LEU A 17 -29.65 -29.32 -37.71
C LEU A 17 -28.55 -28.29 -38.07
N SER A 18 -27.38 -28.57 -37.50
CA SER A 18 -26.02 -28.35 -38.03
C SER A 18 -25.84 -27.52 -39.30
N SER A 19 -25.10 -26.41 -39.18
CA SER A 19 -24.04 -26.08 -40.13
C SER A 19 -22.83 -25.52 -39.38
N SER A 20 -21.71 -26.21 -39.58
CA SER A 20 -20.42 -25.94 -38.97
C SER A 20 -19.84 -24.62 -39.48
N ILE A 21 -19.59 -23.69 -38.57
CA ILE A 21 -18.68 -22.56 -38.79
C ILE A 21 -17.49 -22.80 -37.84
N PRO A 22 -16.26 -22.98 -38.32
CA PRO A 22 -15.11 -22.99 -37.43
C PRO A 22 -14.89 -21.57 -36.93
N THR A 23 -15.34 -21.28 -35.71
CA THR A 23 -14.91 -20.09 -34.97
C THR A 23 -13.47 -20.31 -34.53
N LEU A 24 -12.55 -19.66 -35.23
CA LEU A 24 -11.17 -19.50 -34.81
C LEU A 24 -11.13 -18.52 -33.61
N ALA A 25 -11.30 -19.05 -32.40
CA ALA A 25 -11.04 -18.33 -31.15
C ALA A 25 -10.78 -19.36 -30.03
N ASN A 26 -9.55 -19.85 -29.89
CA ASN A 26 -9.16 -20.58 -28.67
C ASN A 26 -7.68 -20.49 -28.27
N SER A 27 -6.88 -19.57 -28.83
CA SER A 27 -5.43 -19.61 -28.56
C SER A 27 -4.97 -18.88 -27.29
N SER A 28 -5.74 -17.93 -26.75
CA SER A 28 -5.34 -17.15 -25.56
C SER A 28 -5.81 -17.78 -24.24
N SER A 29 -7.01 -18.38 -24.23
CA SER A 29 -7.57 -19.15 -23.10
C SER A 29 -6.73 -20.40 -22.78
N ASP A 30 -6.34 -21.16 -23.81
CA ASP A 30 -5.59 -22.41 -23.66
C ASP A 30 -4.11 -22.17 -23.26
N TYR A 31 -3.57 -20.98 -23.49
CA TYR A 31 -2.19 -20.62 -23.09
C TYR A 31 -2.10 -20.31 -21.59
N LEU A 32 -3.06 -19.55 -21.05
CA LEU A 32 -3.19 -19.22 -19.62
C LEU A 32 -3.35 -20.47 -18.74
N GLN A 33 -4.05 -21.48 -19.25
CA GLN A 33 -4.32 -22.72 -18.55
C GLN A 33 -3.07 -23.56 -18.29
N ASN A 34 -2.03 -23.47 -19.12
CA ASN A 34 -0.86 -24.38 -19.02
C ASN A 34 0.28 -23.85 -18.13
N GLU A 35 0.40 -22.53 -17.92
CA GLU A 35 1.48 -21.96 -17.10
C GLU A 35 1.01 -21.45 -15.71
N CYS A 36 -0.26 -21.09 -15.54
CA CYS A 36 -0.72 -20.35 -14.35
C CYS A 36 -1.68 -21.15 -13.45
N LEU A 37 -2.63 -21.90 -14.03
CA LEU A 37 -3.68 -22.59 -13.28
C LEU A 37 -3.51 -24.11 -13.36
N LYS A 38 -3.94 -24.83 -12.32
CA LYS A 38 -4.04 -26.31 -12.29
C LYS A 38 -5.42 -26.81 -12.75
N VAL A 39 -6.35 -25.89 -12.94
CA VAL A 39 -7.75 -26.14 -13.30
C VAL A 39 -8.14 -25.30 -14.51
N PRO A 40 -9.23 -25.64 -15.22
CA PRO A 40 -9.76 -24.78 -16.28
C PRO A 40 -10.09 -23.37 -15.76
N THR A 41 -9.80 -22.34 -16.56
CA THR A 41 -10.07 -20.93 -16.19
C THR A 41 -11.53 -20.70 -15.81
N SER A 42 -12.47 -21.38 -16.46
CA SER A 42 -13.89 -21.31 -16.13
C SER A 42 -14.22 -21.86 -14.73
N SER A 43 -13.55 -22.93 -14.30
CA SER A 43 -13.67 -23.48 -12.94
C SER A 43 -13.10 -22.51 -11.92
N PHE A 44 -11.93 -21.94 -12.18
CA PHE A 44 -11.31 -20.94 -11.31
C PHE A 44 -12.18 -19.68 -11.16
N LEU A 45 -12.70 -19.13 -12.27
CA LEU A 45 -13.61 -17.98 -12.27
C LEU A 45 -14.92 -18.26 -11.52
N SER A 46 -15.45 -19.48 -11.64
CA SER A 46 -16.65 -19.90 -10.89
C SER A 46 -16.38 -19.93 -9.38
N SER A 47 -15.21 -20.44 -8.96
CA SER A 47 -14.81 -20.45 -7.55
C SER A 47 -14.54 -19.04 -7.02
N LEU A 48 -13.92 -18.16 -7.80
CA LEU A 48 -13.74 -16.74 -7.45
C LEU A 48 -15.07 -16.06 -7.21
N THR A 49 -16.02 -16.22 -8.14
CA THR A 49 -17.37 -15.65 -8.02
C THR A 49 -18.09 -16.17 -6.79
N THR A 50 -18.01 -17.47 -6.53
CA THR A 50 -18.59 -18.11 -5.33
C THR A 50 -18.02 -17.52 -4.04
N THR A 51 -16.71 -17.24 -4.03
CA THR A 51 -16.02 -16.67 -2.87
C THR A 51 -16.42 -15.21 -2.65
N ILE A 52 -16.49 -14.40 -3.71
CA ILE A 52 -16.97 -13.02 -3.65
C ILE A 52 -18.42 -12.97 -3.13
N ASP A 53 -19.29 -13.88 -3.60
CA ASP A 53 -20.68 -13.94 -3.13
C ASP A 53 -20.78 -14.37 -1.67
N ALA A 54 -19.87 -15.22 -1.18
CA ALA A 54 -19.78 -15.57 0.23
C ALA A 54 -19.37 -14.36 1.10
N ILE A 55 -18.40 -13.57 0.64
CA ILE A 55 -18.00 -12.31 1.30
C ILE A 55 -19.18 -11.34 1.36
N ARG A 56 -19.87 -11.12 0.24
CA ARG A 56 -21.07 -10.26 0.17
C ARG A 56 -22.20 -10.71 1.10
N GLN A 57 -22.30 -12.01 1.38
CA GLN A 57 -23.26 -12.55 2.34
C GLN A 57 -22.82 -12.35 3.81
N ALA A 58 -21.52 -12.28 4.09
CA ALA A 58 -20.99 -12.03 5.42
C ALA A 58 -21.13 -10.54 5.84
N VAL A 59 -20.96 -9.60 4.91
CA VAL A 59 -21.10 -8.14 5.16
C VAL A 59 -22.38 -7.75 5.93
N PRO A 60 -23.62 -8.18 5.53
CA PRO A 60 -24.84 -7.82 6.28
C PRO A 60 -24.93 -8.50 7.65
N VAL A 61 -24.32 -9.68 7.83
CA VAL A 61 -24.28 -10.37 9.12
C VAL A 61 -23.40 -9.58 10.09
N VAL A 62 -22.22 -9.17 9.63
CA VAL A 62 -21.23 -8.40 10.40
C VAL A 62 -21.76 -7.00 10.73
N SER A 63 -22.24 -6.26 9.73
CA SER A 63 -22.76 -4.89 9.92
C SER A 63 -24.03 -4.84 10.75
N GLY A 64 -24.78 -5.94 10.86
CA GLY A 64 -25.93 -6.06 11.76
C GLY A 64 -25.57 -5.82 13.24
N PHE A 65 -24.32 -6.03 13.62
CA PHE A 65 -23.85 -5.84 14.99
C PHE A 65 -23.39 -4.41 15.31
N THR A 66 -23.16 -3.56 14.30
CA THR A 66 -22.54 -2.21 14.44
C THR A 66 -23.30 -1.30 15.41
N ASN A 67 -24.63 -1.45 15.50
CA ASN A 67 -25.50 -0.62 16.34
C ASN A 67 -26.16 -1.40 17.49
N MET A 68 -25.79 -2.66 17.69
CA MET A 68 -26.44 -3.54 18.68
C MET A 68 -25.89 -3.33 20.10
N PHE A 69 -24.70 -2.73 20.22
CA PHE A 69 -24.02 -2.49 21.49
C PHE A 69 -23.42 -1.07 21.52
N GLU A 70 -23.48 -0.40 22.68
CA GLU A 70 -22.75 0.86 22.93
C GLU A 70 -21.27 0.60 23.27
N ASP A 71 -20.64 -0.33 22.57
CA ASP A 71 -19.22 -0.66 22.74
C ASP A 71 -18.42 -0.09 21.57
N PHE A 72 -17.65 0.97 21.87
CA PHE A 72 -16.82 1.67 20.89
C PHE A 72 -15.74 0.77 20.28
N ARG A 73 -15.15 -0.14 21.06
CA ARG A 73 -14.12 -1.07 20.59
C ARG A 73 -14.71 -2.09 19.65
N LEU A 74 -15.87 -2.65 20.01
CA LEU A 74 -16.61 -3.57 19.15
C LEU A 74 -17.06 -2.90 17.85
N LYS A 75 -17.56 -1.66 17.92
CA LYS A 75 -17.97 -0.90 16.73
C LYS A 75 -16.82 -0.67 15.76
N ASN A 76 -15.63 -0.33 16.27
CA ASN A 76 -14.45 -0.16 15.43
C ASN A 76 -13.97 -1.50 14.86
N ALA A 77 -13.93 -2.56 15.68
CA ALA A 77 -13.60 -3.90 15.21
C ALA A 77 -14.53 -4.33 14.07
N ILE A 78 -15.84 -4.06 14.18
CA ILE A 78 -16.81 -4.34 13.11
C ILE A 78 -16.52 -3.52 11.85
N ASN A 79 -16.22 -2.21 11.97
CA ASN A 79 -15.91 -1.38 10.81
C ASN A 79 -14.60 -1.81 10.11
N ASP A 80 -13.54 -2.05 10.88
CA ASP A 80 -12.25 -2.54 10.38
C ASP A 80 -12.45 -3.87 9.64
N CYS A 81 -13.33 -4.73 10.15
CA CYS A 81 -13.58 -6.03 9.57
C CYS A 81 -14.48 -5.97 8.32
N LEU A 82 -15.39 -4.98 8.23
CA LEU A 82 -16.13 -4.69 6.99
C LEU A 82 -15.19 -4.17 5.90
N ASP A 83 -14.25 -3.29 6.24
CA ASP A 83 -13.23 -2.81 5.31
C ASP A 83 -12.40 -4.00 4.76
N LEU A 84 -11.94 -4.90 5.63
CA LEU A 84 -11.16 -6.09 5.24
C LEU A 84 -11.94 -7.06 4.33
N LEU A 85 -13.24 -7.20 4.54
CA LEU A 85 -14.11 -8.00 3.66
C LEU A 85 -14.21 -7.37 2.26
N ASP A 86 -14.38 -6.06 2.18
CA ASP A 86 -14.43 -5.35 0.90
C ASP A 86 -13.09 -5.42 0.16
N PHE A 87 -11.95 -5.30 0.86
CA PHE A 87 -10.62 -5.52 0.26
C PHE A 87 -10.45 -6.92 -0.32
N SER A 88 -10.87 -7.94 0.44
CA SER A 88 -10.83 -9.33 -0.03
C SER A 88 -11.68 -9.50 -1.30
N ALA A 89 -12.82 -8.82 -1.41
CA ALA A 89 -13.65 -8.86 -2.60
C ALA A 89 -12.98 -8.18 -3.82
N ASP A 90 -12.25 -7.09 -3.61
CA ASP A 90 -11.48 -6.40 -4.64
C ASP A 90 -10.32 -7.26 -5.15
N GLU A 91 -9.55 -7.89 -4.26
CA GLU A 91 -8.44 -8.80 -4.60
C GLU A 91 -8.91 -10.02 -5.41
N LEU A 92 -10.05 -10.60 -5.03
CA LEU A 92 -10.69 -11.67 -5.79
C LEU A 92 -11.21 -11.17 -7.15
N SER A 93 -11.69 -9.93 -7.24
CA SER A 93 -12.13 -9.31 -8.49
C SER A 93 -10.96 -8.99 -9.43
N TRP A 94 -9.81 -8.57 -8.89
CA TRP A 94 -8.56 -8.42 -9.65
C TRP A 94 -8.08 -9.76 -10.16
N SER A 95 -8.13 -10.80 -9.33
CA SER A 95 -7.81 -12.18 -9.72
C SER A 95 -8.69 -12.66 -10.88
N ALA A 96 -10.00 -12.37 -10.84
CA ALA A 96 -10.93 -12.69 -11.92
C ALA A 96 -10.59 -11.91 -13.20
N SER A 97 -10.33 -10.61 -13.07
CA SER A 97 -10.03 -9.73 -14.20
C SER A 97 -8.73 -10.13 -14.90
N ALA A 98 -7.68 -10.40 -14.13
CA ALA A 98 -6.38 -10.82 -14.65
C ALA A 98 -6.43 -12.20 -15.31
N SER A 99 -7.27 -13.11 -14.78
CA SER A 99 -7.51 -14.43 -15.39
C SER A 99 -8.22 -14.37 -16.73
N GLN A 100 -8.98 -13.30 -17.00
CA GLN A 100 -9.67 -13.07 -18.26
C GLN A 100 -8.85 -12.21 -19.24
N ASN A 101 -8.05 -11.28 -18.73
CA ASN A 101 -7.23 -10.36 -19.53
C ASN A 101 -5.87 -10.08 -18.85
N PRO A 102 -4.85 -10.91 -19.09
CA PRO A 102 -3.56 -10.83 -18.40
C PRO A 102 -2.73 -9.56 -18.72
N ASN A 103 -3.03 -8.85 -19.81
CA ASN A 103 -2.27 -7.66 -20.23
C ASN A 103 -2.66 -6.36 -19.50
N GLY A 104 -3.62 -6.40 -18.57
CA GLY A 104 -4.12 -5.22 -17.87
C GLY A 104 -3.37 -4.89 -16.57
N ASN A 105 -3.38 -5.83 -15.62
CA ASN A 105 -2.91 -5.62 -14.24
C ASN A 105 -1.75 -6.55 -13.83
N SER A 106 -1.19 -7.35 -14.75
CA SER A 106 -0.16 -8.32 -14.40
C SER A 106 1.23 -7.70 -14.38
N SER A 107 2.02 -8.07 -13.37
CA SER A 107 3.44 -7.70 -13.23
C SER A 107 4.35 -8.39 -14.27
N GLY A 108 3.80 -9.33 -15.05
CA GLY A 108 4.51 -10.16 -16.02
C GLY A 108 4.53 -11.65 -15.65
N ASP A 109 4.21 -12.01 -14.40
CA ASP A 109 3.95 -13.39 -13.94
C ASP A 109 2.56 -13.46 -13.27
N LEU A 110 1.57 -13.88 -14.07
CA LEU A 110 0.19 -13.99 -13.62
C LEU A 110 0.02 -14.98 -12.45
N SER A 111 0.82 -16.05 -12.38
CA SER A 111 0.72 -17.04 -11.30
C SER A 111 1.12 -16.40 -9.97
N SER A 112 2.20 -15.63 -9.96
CA SER A 112 2.63 -14.86 -8.81
C SER A 112 1.59 -13.81 -8.39
N ASP A 113 1.02 -13.08 -9.35
CA ASP A 113 0.00 -12.06 -9.08
C ASP A 113 -1.26 -12.67 -8.44
N LEU A 114 -1.78 -13.77 -9.02
CA LEU A 114 -2.96 -14.47 -8.49
C LEU A 114 -2.72 -15.02 -7.09
N ARG A 115 -1.55 -15.63 -6.83
CA ARG A 115 -1.22 -16.13 -5.49
C ARG A 115 -1.12 -14.99 -4.48
N SER A 116 -0.54 -13.86 -4.88
CA SER A 116 -0.40 -12.68 -4.01
C SER A 116 -1.76 -12.14 -3.59
N TRP A 117 -2.67 -11.89 -4.52
CA TRP A 117 -4.01 -11.39 -4.21
C TRP A 117 -4.85 -12.39 -3.41
N LEU A 118 -4.78 -13.69 -3.73
CA LEU A 118 -5.49 -14.72 -2.97
C LEU A 118 -4.94 -14.90 -1.55
N SER A 119 -3.62 -14.80 -1.36
CA SER A 119 -3.01 -14.86 -0.04
C SER A 119 -3.32 -13.61 0.79
N ALA A 120 -3.35 -12.43 0.18
CA ALA A 120 -3.79 -11.20 0.85
C ALA A 120 -5.26 -11.31 1.29
N ALA A 121 -6.13 -11.83 0.43
CA ALA A 121 -7.53 -12.07 0.76
C ALA A 121 -7.68 -13.02 1.96
N LEU A 122 -6.82 -14.03 2.09
CA LEU A 122 -6.80 -14.94 3.25
C LEU A 122 -6.30 -14.24 4.52
N ALA A 123 -5.19 -13.49 4.43
CA ALA A 123 -4.62 -12.77 5.56
C ALA A 123 -5.56 -11.69 6.11
N ASN A 124 -6.33 -11.05 5.23
CA ASN A 124 -7.39 -10.11 5.60
C ASN A 124 -8.44 -10.77 6.51
N GLN A 125 -8.82 -12.03 6.25
CA GLN A 125 -9.78 -12.77 7.09
C GLN A 125 -9.20 -13.20 8.45
N GLU A 126 -7.89 -13.43 8.55
CA GLU A 126 -7.23 -13.73 9.83
C GLU A 126 -7.15 -12.47 10.69
N THR A 127 -6.67 -11.36 10.10
CA THR A 127 -6.56 -10.04 10.74
C THR A 127 -7.90 -9.53 11.24
N PHE A 128 -8.95 -9.81 10.47
CA PHE A 128 -10.33 -9.56 10.83
C PHE A 128 -10.65 -10.14 12.23
N ILE A 129 -10.32 -11.41 12.50
CA ILE A 129 -10.74 -12.10 13.73
C ILE A 129 -9.96 -11.61 14.94
N ASP A 130 -8.68 -11.28 14.74
CA ASP A 130 -7.83 -10.66 15.75
C ASP A 130 -8.32 -9.27 16.15
N GLY A 131 -9.00 -8.56 15.24
CA GLY A 131 -9.65 -7.28 15.51
C GLY A 131 -10.69 -7.35 16.64
N PHE A 132 -11.30 -8.52 16.85
CA PHE A 132 -12.30 -8.75 17.90
C PHE A 132 -11.71 -9.16 19.26
N ASP A 133 -10.39 -9.28 19.40
CA ASP A 133 -9.77 -9.58 20.69
C ASP A 133 -10.10 -8.53 21.75
N GLY A 134 -10.58 -8.99 22.91
CA GLY A 134 -11.02 -8.14 24.01
C GLY A 134 -12.32 -7.38 23.74
N THR A 135 -13.14 -7.86 22.79
CA THR A 135 -14.52 -7.40 22.54
C THR A 135 -15.55 -8.43 22.99
N ASN A 136 -16.80 -8.35 22.52
CA ASN A 136 -17.86 -9.29 22.87
C ASN A 136 -17.62 -10.68 22.24
N ASP A 137 -17.33 -11.68 23.07
CA ASP A 137 -17.04 -13.05 22.65
C ASP A 137 -18.17 -13.71 21.83
N VAL A 138 -19.43 -13.33 22.07
CA VAL A 138 -20.58 -13.86 21.31
C VAL A 138 -20.54 -13.34 19.87
N VAL A 139 -20.27 -12.04 19.69
CA VAL A 139 -20.13 -11.45 18.35
C VAL A 139 -18.91 -12.03 17.65
N LYS A 140 -17.76 -12.10 18.35
CA LYS A 140 -16.54 -12.72 17.81
C LYS A 140 -16.81 -14.14 17.28
N SER A 141 -17.56 -14.96 18.03
CA SER A 141 -17.89 -16.33 17.65
C SER A 141 -18.82 -16.43 16.43
N VAL A 142 -19.90 -15.63 16.40
CA VAL A 142 -20.84 -15.58 15.25
C VAL A 142 -20.11 -15.15 13.98
N VAL A 143 -19.22 -14.18 14.12
CA VAL A 143 -18.48 -13.64 13.01
C VAL A 143 -17.39 -14.62 12.54
N ALA A 144 -16.63 -15.24 13.44
CA ALA A 144 -15.69 -16.33 13.11
C ALA A 144 -16.34 -17.44 12.29
N THR A 145 -17.54 -17.87 12.70
CA THR A 145 -18.32 -18.88 11.99
C THR A 145 -18.67 -18.45 10.55
N SER A 146 -18.95 -17.15 10.36
CA SER A 146 -19.27 -16.60 9.03
C SER A 146 -18.03 -16.60 8.12
N LEU A 147 -16.84 -16.45 8.71
CA LEU A 147 -15.57 -16.37 7.98
C LEU A 147 -14.93 -17.72 7.69
N ASP A 148 -15.18 -18.75 8.51
CA ASP A 148 -14.64 -20.11 8.26
C ASP A 148 -14.95 -20.60 6.84
N LYS A 149 -16.14 -20.26 6.34
CA LYS A 149 -16.56 -20.56 4.98
C LYS A 149 -15.72 -19.80 3.94
N ILE A 150 -15.48 -18.51 4.16
CA ILE A 150 -14.69 -17.67 3.24
C ILE A 150 -13.24 -18.16 3.22
N ASN A 151 -12.64 -18.41 4.39
CA ASN A 151 -11.29 -18.95 4.53
C ASN A 151 -11.12 -20.25 3.75
N SER A 152 -12.06 -21.18 3.90
CA SER A 152 -12.02 -22.45 3.19
C SER A 152 -12.05 -22.26 1.66
N LEU A 153 -12.88 -21.33 1.17
CA LEU A 153 -13.01 -21.03 -0.26
C LEU A 153 -11.76 -20.36 -0.83
N VAL A 154 -11.16 -19.41 -0.10
CA VAL A 154 -9.90 -18.75 -0.51
C VAL A 154 -8.73 -19.74 -0.49
N GLN A 155 -8.65 -20.62 0.51
CA GLN A 155 -7.67 -21.70 0.52
C GLN A 155 -7.84 -22.65 -0.66
N GLU A 156 -9.08 -23.01 -1.02
CA GLU A 156 -9.36 -23.82 -2.21
C GLU A 156 -8.85 -23.12 -3.47
N LEU A 157 -9.12 -21.83 -3.65
CA LEU A 157 -8.62 -21.03 -4.76
C LEU A 157 -7.08 -21.03 -4.84
N LEU A 158 -6.37 -20.92 -3.72
CA LEU A 158 -4.90 -21.00 -3.69
C LEU A 158 -4.37 -22.35 -4.19
N THR A 159 -5.11 -23.45 -3.96
CA THR A 159 -4.72 -24.77 -4.48
C THR A 159 -4.85 -24.88 -5.99
N MET A 160 -5.77 -24.10 -6.59
CA MET A 160 -6.06 -24.08 -8.03
C MET A 160 -5.00 -23.34 -8.86
N VAL A 161 -4.14 -22.53 -8.23
CA VAL A 161 -3.04 -21.81 -8.90
C VAL A 161 -1.75 -22.64 -8.84
N GLN A 162 -0.94 -22.61 -9.91
CA GLN A 162 0.36 -23.29 -9.93
C GLN A 162 1.30 -22.69 -8.88
N PRO A 163 2.15 -23.50 -8.22
CA PRO A 163 3.22 -22.96 -7.37
C PRO A 163 4.23 -22.22 -8.24
N THR A 164 4.84 -21.15 -7.71
CA THR A 164 5.94 -20.46 -8.40
C THR A 164 7.07 -21.46 -8.68
N SER A 165 7.48 -21.58 -9.94
CA SER A 165 8.51 -22.55 -10.32
C SER A 165 9.89 -22.00 -9.94
N ASN A 166 10.54 -22.63 -8.97
CA ASN A 166 11.96 -22.41 -8.69
C ASN A 166 12.75 -22.75 -9.96
N SER A 167 13.30 -21.72 -10.62
CA SER A 167 14.23 -21.93 -11.71
C SER A 167 15.55 -22.47 -11.12
N THR A 168 15.79 -23.76 -11.38
CA THR A 168 17.08 -24.47 -11.30
C THR A 168 17.70 -24.66 -9.91
N GLU A 169 17.35 -25.78 -9.27
CA GLU A 169 18.32 -26.57 -8.49
C GLU A 169 19.51 -26.91 -9.41
N SER A 170 20.62 -26.20 -9.24
CA SER A 170 21.92 -26.70 -9.67
C SER A 170 22.57 -27.38 -8.48
N SER A 171 22.64 -28.70 -8.60
CA SER A 171 23.38 -29.63 -7.76
C SER A 171 24.77 -29.12 -7.39
N ILE A 172 25.00 -28.83 -6.10
CA ILE A 172 26.34 -28.79 -5.51
C ILE A 172 26.43 -29.94 -4.50
N GLY A 173 27.28 -30.90 -4.85
CA GLY A 173 27.53 -32.11 -4.10
C GLY A 173 28.14 -31.85 -2.73
N SER A 174 27.73 -32.70 -1.80
CA SER A 174 28.31 -32.89 -0.48
C SER A 174 29.83 -33.04 -0.53
N GLY A 175 30.54 -32.03 -0.03
CA GLY A 175 31.97 -32.08 0.25
C GLY A 175 32.19 -31.99 1.76
N SER A 176 32.32 -33.14 2.40
CA SER A 176 32.79 -33.29 3.79
C SER A 176 34.24 -32.81 3.89
N GLY A 177 34.53 -31.92 4.84
CA GLY A 177 35.87 -31.38 5.09
C GLY A 177 36.04 -30.92 6.54
N ASN A 178 36.41 -31.86 7.40
CA ASN A 178 36.90 -31.63 8.75
C ASN A 178 38.26 -30.90 8.72
N GLY A 179 38.50 -29.94 9.61
CA GLY A 179 39.84 -29.39 9.86
C GLY A 179 39.83 -28.12 10.71
N GLY A 180 40.23 -28.23 11.97
CA GLY A 180 40.04 -27.18 12.99
C GLY A 180 41.18 -26.16 13.15
N GLY A 181 40.97 -25.29 14.14
CA GLY A 181 42.03 -24.79 15.03
C GLY A 181 42.64 -23.42 14.73
N GLY A 182 42.23 -22.42 15.53
CA GLY A 182 43.16 -21.63 16.35
C GLY A 182 43.75 -20.32 15.80
N GLY A 183 43.63 -19.27 16.62
CA GLY A 183 44.73 -18.31 16.84
C GLY A 183 44.46 -16.87 16.40
N GLY A 184 44.49 -15.95 17.37
CA GLY A 184 44.20 -14.53 17.18
C GLY A 184 45.35 -13.69 16.62
N GLY A 185 45.12 -12.39 16.49
CA GLY A 185 46.15 -11.44 16.04
C GLY A 185 45.63 -10.04 15.78
N ASN A 186 45.94 -9.14 16.72
CA ASN A 186 45.64 -7.71 16.76
C ASN A 186 46.44 -6.91 15.70
N GLY A 187 45.93 -5.78 15.20
CA GLY A 187 46.69 -4.96 14.24
C GLY A 187 46.06 -3.63 13.83
N ASN A 188 46.30 -2.61 14.64
CA ASN A 188 45.97 -1.20 14.45
C ASN A 188 46.77 -0.56 13.29
N GLY A 189 46.20 0.37 12.52
CA GLY A 189 46.92 1.08 11.45
C GLY A 189 46.17 2.27 10.87
N GLY A 190 46.46 3.46 11.38
CA GLY A 190 45.85 4.71 10.94
C GLY A 190 46.53 5.42 9.76
N LYS A 191 45.86 6.49 9.34
CA LYS A 191 46.26 7.62 8.47
C LYS A 191 46.33 7.38 6.95
N SER A 192 45.38 8.03 6.26
CA SER A 192 45.74 9.01 5.22
C SER A 192 44.52 9.86 4.87
N GLY A 193 44.52 11.10 5.35
CA GLY A 193 43.62 12.14 4.87
C GLY A 193 44.00 12.58 3.46
N LYS A 194 43.04 12.55 2.54
CA LYS A 194 43.03 13.37 1.33
C LYS A 194 41.74 14.20 1.35
N LYS A 195 41.92 15.50 1.61
CA LYS A 195 40.93 16.54 1.35
C LYS A 195 40.64 16.54 -0.16
N PHE A 196 39.39 16.32 -0.53
CA PHE A 196 38.77 16.91 -1.70
C PHE A 196 37.68 17.89 -1.25
N THR A 197 37.52 18.93 -2.05
CA THR A 197 37.00 20.25 -1.73
C THR A 197 35.52 20.43 -2.08
N ASN A 198 34.81 21.22 -1.25
CA ASN A 198 33.60 22.02 -1.55
C ASN A 198 32.46 21.39 -2.37
N LYS A 199 31.44 20.83 -1.68
CA LYS A 199 30.01 20.92 -2.06
C LYS A 199 29.13 20.84 -0.80
N GLY A 200 28.16 21.74 -0.68
CA GLY A 200 27.06 21.64 0.31
C GLY A 200 27.25 22.44 1.60
N GLN A 201 27.11 23.77 1.56
CA GLN A 201 26.82 24.53 2.78
C GLN A 201 25.31 24.42 3.07
N PHE A 202 24.96 23.65 4.09
CA PHE A 202 23.60 23.63 4.63
C PHE A 202 23.26 24.99 5.29
N PRO A 203 22.02 25.50 5.16
CA PRO A 203 21.59 26.74 5.80
C PRO A 203 21.80 26.75 7.32
N ALA A 204 21.94 27.94 7.91
CA ALA A 204 22.22 28.11 9.34
C ALA A 204 21.14 27.54 10.29
N TRP A 205 19.89 27.43 9.83
CA TRP A 205 18.78 26.84 10.57
C TRP A 205 18.78 25.30 10.56
N PHE A 206 19.69 24.68 9.81
CA PHE A 206 19.82 23.23 9.68
C PHE A 206 20.67 22.66 10.81
N LYS A 207 20.10 21.86 11.72
CA LYS A 207 20.83 21.37 12.90
C LYS A 207 21.94 20.40 12.50
N LEU A 208 23.03 20.39 13.27
CA LEU A 208 24.23 19.61 12.96
C LEU A 208 23.97 18.09 12.90
N ASP A 209 23.02 17.59 13.68
CA ASP A 209 22.70 16.15 13.70
C ASP A 209 21.85 15.74 12.49
N ASP A 210 20.97 16.62 12.00
CA ASP A 210 20.21 16.42 10.75
C ASP A 210 21.14 16.44 9.52
N ARG A 211 22.25 17.19 9.57
CA ARG A 211 23.27 17.19 8.50
C ARG A 211 23.98 15.84 8.42
N LYS A 212 24.22 15.19 9.56
CA LYS A 212 24.88 13.89 9.59
C LYS A 212 24.02 12.83 8.93
N LEU A 213 22.71 12.81 9.22
CA LEU A 213 21.74 11.88 8.63
C LEU A 213 21.65 12.00 7.10
N LEU A 214 21.76 13.21 6.54
CA LEU A 214 21.75 13.44 5.09
C LEU A 214 23.11 13.26 4.39
N MET A 215 24.19 13.16 5.16
CA MET A 215 25.56 12.93 4.66
C MET A 215 25.98 11.46 4.79
N VAL A 216 25.10 10.59 5.31
CA VAL A 216 25.27 9.14 5.21
C VAL A 216 24.91 8.74 3.77
N ASP A 217 25.91 8.37 2.98
CA ASP A 217 25.68 7.58 1.77
C ASP A 217 24.84 6.36 2.19
N GLY A 218 23.72 6.15 1.49
CA GLY A 218 22.60 5.28 1.85
C GLY A 218 22.94 4.12 2.78
N VAL A 219 22.13 3.93 3.82
CA VAL A 219 22.23 2.76 4.69
C VAL A 219 22.25 1.53 3.78
N PRO A 220 23.29 0.68 3.85
CA PRO A 220 23.37 -0.51 3.00
C PRO A 220 22.09 -1.30 3.21
N ALA A 221 21.33 -1.53 2.14
CA ALA A 221 20.09 -2.27 2.23
C ALA A 221 20.39 -3.70 2.67
N ASP A 222 19.76 -4.12 3.77
CA ASP A 222 19.85 -5.50 4.27
C ASP A 222 19.20 -6.49 3.29
N VAL A 223 18.20 -6.03 2.52
CA VAL A 223 17.50 -6.77 1.47
C VAL A 223 17.13 -5.84 0.30
N VAL A 224 17.48 -6.23 -0.92
CA VAL A 224 17.14 -5.50 -2.16
C VAL A 224 16.13 -6.32 -2.98
N VAL A 225 15.03 -5.70 -3.40
CA VAL A 225 14.05 -6.32 -4.31
C VAL A 225 14.18 -5.68 -5.70
N ALA A 226 14.53 -6.48 -6.70
CA ALA A 226 14.70 -6.01 -8.06
C ALA A 226 14.03 -6.96 -9.06
N ALA A 227 12.98 -6.47 -9.72
CA ALA A 227 12.24 -7.23 -10.73
C ALA A 227 13.09 -7.66 -11.94
N ASP A 228 14.24 -7.02 -12.16
CA ASP A 228 15.21 -7.38 -13.20
C ASP A 228 16.23 -8.45 -12.75
N GLY A 229 16.11 -8.96 -11.52
CA GLY A 229 16.98 -9.97 -10.95
C GLY A 229 18.31 -9.45 -10.40
N THR A 230 18.51 -8.12 -10.34
CA THR A 230 19.76 -7.53 -9.83
C THR A 230 19.83 -7.43 -8.29
N GLY A 231 18.73 -7.72 -7.60
CA GLY A 231 18.57 -7.68 -6.15
C GLY A 231 18.61 -9.07 -5.50
N ASN A 232 18.41 -9.12 -4.19
CA ASN A 232 18.28 -10.35 -3.41
C ASN A 232 17.01 -11.15 -3.79
N PHE A 233 15.92 -10.45 -4.12
CA PHE A 233 14.63 -11.05 -4.52
C PHE A 233 14.09 -10.35 -5.77
N THR A 234 13.29 -11.05 -6.58
CA THR A 234 12.65 -10.48 -7.78
C THR A 234 11.26 -9.90 -7.50
N ASN A 235 10.65 -10.27 -6.38
CA ASN A 235 9.39 -9.72 -5.89
C ASN A 235 9.47 -9.50 -4.37
N ILE A 236 8.63 -8.60 -3.87
CA ILE A 236 8.69 -8.14 -2.48
C ILE A 236 8.19 -9.22 -1.52
N MET A 237 7.27 -10.07 -1.97
CA MET A 237 6.71 -11.11 -1.12
C MET A 237 7.75 -12.16 -0.77
N ASP A 238 8.64 -12.54 -1.70
CA ASP A 238 9.75 -13.44 -1.42
C ASP A 238 10.72 -12.83 -0.39
N ALA A 239 10.95 -11.52 -0.44
CA ALA A 239 11.74 -10.82 0.55
C ALA A 239 11.10 -10.81 1.94
N VAL A 240 9.77 -10.61 2.00
CA VAL A 240 8.98 -10.64 3.24
C VAL A 240 8.89 -12.07 3.80
N LEU A 241 8.75 -13.09 2.95
CA LEU A 241 8.70 -14.52 3.32
C LEU A 241 10.06 -15.06 3.75
N ALA A 242 11.16 -14.53 3.19
CA ALA A 242 12.51 -14.91 3.57
C ALA A 242 13.02 -14.17 4.81
N ALA A 243 12.27 -13.17 5.30
CA ALA A 243 12.55 -12.58 6.60
C ALA A 243 12.45 -13.68 7.68
N PRO A 244 13.43 -13.79 8.59
CA PRO A 244 13.53 -14.91 9.53
C PRO A 244 12.33 -15.07 10.48
N ASP A 245 11.45 -14.06 10.53
CA ASP A 245 10.15 -14.09 11.19
C ASP A 245 9.07 -13.69 10.17
N SER A 246 8.20 -14.62 9.79
CA SER A 246 7.06 -14.39 8.90
C SER A 246 6.21 -13.21 9.40
N VAL A 247 6.11 -12.13 8.62
CA VAL A 247 5.28 -10.95 8.93
C VAL A 247 3.81 -11.20 8.56
N ASN A 248 3.22 -12.23 9.14
CA ASN A 248 1.77 -12.37 9.23
C ASN A 248 1.40 -12.14 10.69
N GLY A 249 1.12 -10.89 11.05
CA GLY A 249 0.73 -10.54 12.40
C GLY A 249 0.59 -9.04 12.59
N ARG A 250 -0.56 -8.63 13.14
CA ARG A 250 -0.78 -7.33 13.75
C ARG A 250 0.41 -6.89 14.61
N GLY A 251 0.80 -5.62 14.54
CA GLY A 251 1.89 -5.08 15.34
C GLY A 251 3.27 -5.22 14.70
N PHE A 252 3.37 -5.34 13.38
CA PHE A 252 4.66 -5.40 12.69
C PHE A 252 5.52 -4.17 12.99
N ILE A 253 6.79 -4.37 13.34
CA ILE A 253 7.73 -3.28 13.55
C ILE A 253 8.95 -3.48 12.66
N ALA A 254 9.21 -2.51 11.79
CA ALA A 254 10.47 -2.37 11.07
C ALA A 254 11.27 -1.20 11.65
N ARG A 255 12.58 -1.39 11.80
CA ARG A 255 13.45 -0.35 12.32
C ARG A 255 14.84 -0.43 11.70
N ASP A 256 15.42 0.73 11.39
CA ASP A 256 16.81 0.87 10.90
C ASP A 256 17.11 0.01 9.64
N ILE A 257 16.13 -0.14 8.74
CA ILE A 257 16.21 -0.97 7.54
C ILE A 257 15.78 -0.21 6.28
N THR A 258 16.34 -0.57 5.13
CA THR A 258 16.00 -0.01 3.82
C THR A 258 15.17 -1.00 3.00
N PHE A 259 14.03 -0.54 2.48
CA PHE A 259 13.21 -1.20 1.48
C PHE A 259 13.36 -0.46 0.14
N GLU A 260 13.96 -1.12 -0.85
CA GLU A 260 14.19 -0.51 -2.16
C GLU A 260 13.63 -1.38 -3.29
N ASN A 261 12.90 -0.73 -4.20
CA ASN A 261 12.55 -1.27 -5.50
C ASN A 261 13.31 -0.53 -6.61
N THR A 262 14.15 -1.26 -7.33
CA THR A 262 15.07 -0.72 -8.34
C THR A 262 14.53 -0.76 -9.78
N ALA A 263 13.26 -1.15 -10.00
CA ALA A 263 12.66 -1.32 -11.34
C ALA A 263 12.78 -0.08 -12.26
N GLY A 264 12.85 1.11 -11.67
CA GLY A 264 13.04 2.35 -12.41
C GLY A 264 11.74 2.98 -12.92
N PRO A 265 11.79 4.24 -13.40
CA PRO A 265 10.60 5.00 -13.77
C PRO A 265 9.97 4.56 -15.10
N VAL A 266 10.65 3.70 -15.87
CA VAL A 266 10.14 3.14 -17.15
C VAL A 266 9.17 1.98 -16.91
N LYS A 267 9.26 1.32 -15.75
CA LYS A 267 8.44 0.16 -15.40
C LYS A 267 7.09 0.52 -14.78
N GLU A 268 6.76 1.81 -14.74
CA GLU A 268 5.52 2.32 -14.15
C GLU A 268 5.37 1.86 -12.67
N GLN A 269 4.24 1.30 -12.26
CA GLN A 269 3.96 0.93 -10.88
C GLN A 269 4.96 -0.12 -10.35
N ALA A 270 5.68 0.22 -9.28
CA ALA A 270 6.64 -0.67 -8.66
C ALA A 270 6.74 -0.40 -7.15
N VAL A 271 5.90 -1.10 -6.39
CA VAL A 271 5.86 -0.99 -4.93
C VAL A 271 7.20 -1.41 -4.33
N ALA A 272 7.71 -0.69 -3.33
CA ALA A 272 8.89 -1.08 -2.55
C ALA A 272 8.51 -1.73 -1.21
N LEU A 273 7.38 -1.32 -0.64
CA LEU A 273 6.82 -1.89 0.58
C LEU A 273 5.29 -1.95 0.49
N PRO A 274 4.69 -3.13 0.27
CA PRO A 274 3.33 -3.43 0.66
C PRO A 274 3.33 -3.75 2.16
N SER A 275 2.42 -3.15 2.93
CA SER A 275 2.26 -3.48 4.35
C SER A 275 0.79 -3.71 4.64
N ASP A 276 0.42 -4.95 5.01
CA ASP A 276 -0.95 -5.40 5.29
C ASP A 276 -1.24 -5.55 6.81
N SER A 277 -0.42 -4.94 7.68
CA SER A 277 -0.46 -5.16 9.14
C SER A 277 -1.09 -3.98 9.90
N ASP A 278 -2.15 -4.24 10.67
CA ASP A 278 -2.69 -3.27 11.65
C ASP A 278 -1.71 -3.02 12.77
N LEU A 279 -1.69 -1.79 13.29
CA LEU A 279 -0.78 -1.34 14.34
C LEU A 279 0.69 -1.50 13.94
N SER A 280 1.00 -1.31 12.66
CA SER A 280 2.37 -1.43 12.17
C SER A 280 3.17 -0.13 12.34
N GLY A 281 4.41 -0.28 12.78
CA GLY A 281 5.34 0.82 13.07
C GLY A 281 6.62 0.72 12.24
N PHE A 282 6.96 1.80 11.55
CA PHE A 282 8.19 1.92 10.77
C PHE A 282 9.05 3.02 11.35
N PHE A 283 10.27 2.69 11.77
CA PHE A 283 11.12 3.58 12.57
C PHE A 283 12.51 3.73 11.97
N ARG A 284 12.83 4.93 11.46
CA ARG A 284 14.11 5.17 10.77
C ARG A 284 14.35 4.21 9.59
N CYS A 285 13.27 3.88 8.89
CA CYS A 285 13.36 3.09 7.67
C CYS A 285 13.57 3.99 6.45
N GLU A 286 14.29 3.50 5.44
CA GLU A 286 14.32 4.12 4.12
C GLU A 286 13.41 3.33 3.16
N ILE A 287 12.45 3.99 2.52
CA ILE A 287 11.59 3.42 1.50
C ILE A 287 11.88 4.14 0.19
N ARG A 288 12.41 3.42 -0.78
CA ARG A 288 12.94 4.00 -2.02
C ARG A 288 12.39 3.30 -3.25
N GLY A 289 11.79 4.08 -4.13
CA GLY A 289 11.30 3.61 -5.42
C GLY A 289 11.17 4.75 -6.42
N TYR A 290 10.24 4.56 -7.37
CA TYR A 290 9.79 5.59 -8.31
C TYR A 290 8.27 5.74 -8.17
N GLN A 291 7.49 5.18 -9.09
CA GLN A 291 6.03 5.21 -8.98
C GLN A 291 5.55 4.16 -7.97
N ASP A 292 4.57 4.55 -7.13
CA ASP A 292 3.89 3.66 -6.18
C ASP A 292 4.82 3.09 -5.08
N SER A 293 5.85 3.84 -4.68
CA SER A 293 6.94 3.34 -3.80
C SER A 293 6.45 2.75 -2.47
N LEU A 294 5.54 3.44 -1.77
CA LEU A 294 4.94 2.96 -0.52
C LEU A 294 3.47 2.67 -0.75
N TYR A 295 3.07 1.41 -0.55
CA TYR A 295 1.69 0.97 -0.52
C TYR A 295 1.32 0.50 0.89
N PRO A 296 0.92 1.42 1.79
CA PRO A 296 0.37 1.03 3.06
C PRO A 296 -1.06 0.56 2.82
N HIS A 297 -1.27 -0.74 3.04
CA HIS A 297 -2.49 -1.50 2.80
C HIS A 297 -3.06 -1.92 4.18
N PRO A 298 -4.37 -2.21 4.31
CA PRO A 298 -5.29 -1.50 5.20
C PRO A 298 -4.94 -1.45 6.70
N LEU A 299 -5.71 -0.65 7.43
CA LEU A 299 -5.71 -0.47 8.90
C LEU A 299 -4.80 0.67 9.39
N ARG A 300 -4.27 0.63 10.62
CA ARG A 300 -3.54 1.77 11.22
C ARG A 300 -2.04 1.58 11.12
N GLN A 301 -1.35 2.60 10.61
CA GLN A 301 0.10 2.56 10.46
C GLN A 301 0.78 3.84 10.96
N PHE A 302 2.00 3.71 11.48
CA PHE A 302 2.80 4.82 11.96
C PHE A 302 4.22 4.78 11.39
N TYR A 303 4.63 5.87 10.75
CA TYR A 303 5.96 6.05 10.17
C TYR A 303 6.67 7.17 10.91
N ARG A 304 7.83 6.89 11.50
CA ARG A 304 8.57 7.88 12.28
C ARG A 304 10.04 7.91 11.92
N GLU A 305 10.53 9.12 11.62
CA GLU A 305 11.92 9.37 11.22
C GLU A 305 12.33 8.59 9.96
N CYS A 306 11.36 8.21 9.12
CA CYS A 306 11.62 7.50 7.87
C CYS A 306 12.05 8.44 6.75
N LYS A 307 12.78 7.91 5.78
CA LYS A 307 13.06 8.57 4.50
C LYS A 307 12.27 7.87 3.41
N ILE A 308 11.37 8.59 2.74
CA ILE A 308 10.47 8.03 1.72
C ILE A 308 10.70 8.80 0.42
N SER A 309 11.00 8.10 -0.67
CA SER A 309 11.34 8.74 -1.94
C SER A 309 10.73 8.04 -3.15
N GLY A 310 10.24 8.83 -4.12
CA GLY A 310 9.62 8.35 -5.34
C GLY A 310 9.17 9.47 -6.30
N THR A 311 8.38 9.13 -7.32
CA THR A 311 7.95 10.05 -8.39
C THR A 311 6.44 10.26 -8.41
N ILE A 312 5.68 9.33 -8.99
CA ILE A 312 4.22 9.36 -9.08
C ILE A 312 3.64 8.58 -7.92
N ASP A 313 2.69 9.18 -7.22
CA ASP A 313 1.84 8.53 -6.21
C ASP A 313 2.65 7.70 -5.20
N PHE A 314 3.83 8.18 -4.83
CA PHE A 314 4.80 7.32 -4.15
C PHE A 314 4.46 7.05 -2.68
N ILE A 315 3.41 7.69 -2.15
CA ILE A 315 2.65 7.30 -0.97
C ILE A 315 1.18 7.17 -1.39
N PHE A 316 0.73 5.97 -1.71
CA PHE A 316 -0.64 5.74 -2.19
C PHE A 316 -1.28 4.58 -1.44
N GLY A 317 -2.61 4.56 -1.36
CA GLY A 317 -3.31 3.47 -0.68
C GLY A 317 -4.59 3.90 0.02
N TYR A 318 -5.29 2.90 0.54
CA TYR A 318 -6.46 3.07 1.39
C TYR A 318 -6.08 2.59 2.80
N VAL A 319 -5.60 3.51 3.63
CA VAL A 319 -5.13 3.21 4.98
C VAL A 319 -5.30 4.45 5.86
N THR A 320 -5.27 4.27 7.17
CA THR A 320 -5.14 5.36 8.13
C THR A 320 -3.70 5.42 8.60
N ALA A 321 -2.90 6.33 8.03
CA ALA A 321 -1.46 6.41 8.33
C ALA A 321 -1.02 7.80 8.80
N VAL A 322 -0.17 7.82 9.83
CA VAL A 322 0.51 9.03 10.29
C VAL A 322 2.01 8.94 10.01
N PHE A 323 2.54 9.96 9.35
CA PHE A 323 3.97 10.16 9.09
C PHE A 323 4.47 11.28 9.99
N GLN A 324 5.46 11.00 10.84
CA GLN A 324 5.97 11.96 11.80
C GLN A 324 7.49 12.10 11.70
N LYS A 325 7.99 13.34 11.58
CA LYS A 325 9.43 13.63 11.42
C LYS A 325 10.10 12.87 10.26
N CYS A 326 9.35 12.57 9.21
CA CYS A 326 9.88 11.89 8.02
C CYS A 326 10.50 12.87 7.02
N HIS A 327 11.45 12.38 6.23
CA HIS A 327 11.92 13.04 5.01
C HIS A 327 11.19 12.46 3.81
N ILE A 328 10.37 13.27 3.14
CA ILE A 328 9.56 12.88 2.00
C ILE A 328 10.13 13.57 0.75
N LEU A 329 10.75 12.79 -0.14
CA LEU A 329 11.66 13.28 -1.16
C LEU A 329 11.17 12.90 -2.57
N ALA A 330 10.67 13.89 -3.31
CA ALA A 330 10.32 13.67 -4.71
C ALA A 330 11.59 13.48 -5.57
N ARG A 331 11.59 12.48 -6.44
CA ARG A 331 12.73 12.09 -7.28
C ARG A 331 12.58 12.53 -8.73
N LYS A 332 13.67 12.48 -9.47
CA LYS A 332 13.66 12.74 -10.91
C LYS A 332 13.03 11.58 -11.67
N GLY A 333 11.87 11.85 -12.24
CA GLY A 333 11.13 10.94 -13.10
C GLY A 333 11.47 11.05 -14.59
N LEU A 334 10.57 10.54 -15.43
CA LEU A 334 10.66 10.67 -16.89
C LEU A 334 10.47 12.14 -17.34
N PRO A 335 10.95 12.51 -18.54
CA PRO A 335 10.69 13.84 -19.10
C PRO A 335 9.20 14.18 -19.13
N ASN A 336 8.84 15.38 -18.67
CA ASN A 336 7.46 15.88 -18.54
C ASN A 336 6.55 15.11 -17.56
N GLN A 337 7.08 14.13 -16.83
CA GLN A 337 6.36 13.47 -15.75
C GLN A 337 6.08 14.49 -14.63
N LYS A 338 4.87 14.39 -14.07
CA LYS A 338 4.48 15.17 -12.89
C LYS A 338 4.61 14.26 -11.67
N ASN A 339 5.33 14.70 -10.66
CA ASN A 339 5.43 13.99 -9.40
C ASN A 339 4.22 14.30 -8.52
N THR A 340 3.74 13.29 -7.81
CA THR A 340 2.66 13.40 -6.83
C THR A 340 3.09 12.64 -5.58
N ILE A 341 3.13 13.33 -4.45
CA ILE A 341 3.58 12.70 -3.21
C ILE A 341 2.53 11.72 -2.73
N THR A 342 1.28 12.16 -2.58
CA THR A 342 0.21 11.29 -2.11
C THR A 342 -0.84 10.97 -3.16
N ALA A 343 -1.39 9.75 -3.06
CA ALA A 343 -2.61 9.36 -3.76
C ALA A 343 -3.50 8.53 -2.84
N ASN A 344 -4.23 9.21 -1.96
CA ASN A 344 -5.10 8.53 -1.00
C ASN A 344 -6.35 7.97 -1.68
N GLY A 345 -6.63 6.71 -1.40
CA GLY A 345 -7.66 5.89 -2.01
C GLY A 345 -8.99 5.87 -1.25
N ARG A 346 -9.27 6.76 -0.29
CA ARG A 346 -10.53 6.71 0.45
C ARG A 346 -11.77 6.78 -0.46
N MET A 347 -12.61 5.75 -0.39
CA MET A 347 -13.79 5.56 -1.26
C MET A 347 -15.10 5.99 -0.59
N GLU A 348 -15.14 6.09 0.73
CA GLU A 348 -16.36 6.40 1.47
C GLU A 348 -16.16 7.49 2.53
N LEU A 349 -17.20 8.32 2.73
CA LEU A 349 -17.19 9.42 3.69
C LEU A 349 -17.13 8.96 5.16
N ASN A 350 -17.60 7.76 5.46
CA ASN A 350 -17.69 7.26 6.85
C ASN A 350 -16.45 6.48 7.29
N ASN A 351 -15.54 6.17 6.37
CA ASN A 351 -14.31 5.45 6.67
C ASN A 351 -13.23 6.38 7.27
N THR A 352 -12.33 5.86 8.12
CA THR A 352 -11.27 6.63 8.80
C THR A 352 -9.99 6.83 7.99
N ALA A 353 -9.85 6.18 6.83
CA ALA A 353 -8.69 6.24 5.96
C ALA A 353 -8.27 7.68 5.61
N GLY A 354 -6.99 7.86 5.39
CA GLY A 354 -6.38 9.14 5.11
C GLY A 354 -4.91 9.14 5.50
N PHE A 355 -4.19 10.10 4.95
CA PHE A 355 -2.81 10.35 5.33
C PHE A 355 -2.73 11.59 6.20
N SER A 356 -1.96 11.50 7.29
CA SER A 356 -1.59 12.64 8.13
C SER A 356 -0.07 12.76 8.15
N ILE A 357 0.44 13.87 7.62
CA ILE A 357 1.87 14.14 7.49
C ILE A 357 2.21 15.29 8.45
N GLN A 358 2.86 14.96 9.58
CA GLN A 358 3.11 15.89 10.67
C GLN A 358 4.63 16.04 10.94
N PHE A 359 5.11 17.27 11.17
CA PHE A 359 6.53 17.54 11.47
C PHE A 359 7.53 17.00 10.43
N CYS A 360 7.07 16.77 9.19
CA CYS A 360 7.89 16.19 8.15
C CYS A 360 8.64 17.26 7.35
N ASN A 361 9.61 16.82 6.56
CA ASN A 361 10.29 17.63 5.56
C ASN A 361 9.92 17.12 4.17
N ILE A 362 9.13 17.91 3.44
CA ILE A 362 8.75 17.65 2.06
C ILE A 362 9.69 18.43 1.14
N SER A 363 10.57 17.69 0.47
CA SER A 363 11.62 18.21 -0.39
C SER A 363 11.80 17.33 -1.63
N VAL A 364 12.92 17.52 -2.33
CA VAL A 364 13.33 16.68 -3.45
C VAL A 364 14.59 15.91 -3.11
N ASP A 365 14.77 14.77 -3.75
CA ASP A 365 16.02 14.04 -3.72
C ASP A 365 17.09 14.79 -4.54
N SER A 366 18.35 14.46 -4.27
CA SER A 366 19.54 14.96 -4.95
C SER A 366 19.47 14.88 -6.48
N ASP A 367 18.82 13.85 -7.02
CA ASP A 367 18.68 13.62 -8.47
C ASP A 367 17.76 14.64 -9.17
N LEU A 368 16.83 15.26 -8.43
CA LEU A 368 15.86 16.21 -8.95
C LEU A 368 16.29 17.67 -8.74
N LEU A 369 17.27 17.96 -7.87
CA LEU A 369 17.70 19.34 -7.55
C LEU A 369 18.00 20.20 -8.79
N SER A 370 18.63 19.64 -9.82
CA SER A 370 18.96 20.38 -11.05
C SER A 370 17.79 20.60 -12.00
N SER A 371 16.64 19.96 -11.74
CA SER A 371 15.48 19.89 -12.63
C SER A 371 14.17 20.34 -11.95
N ILE A 372 14.25 20.97 -10.76
CA ILE A 372 13.10 21.48 -10.02
C ILE A 372 12.22 22.40 -10.89
N ASN A 373 12.83 23.24 -11.73
CA ASN A 373 12.10 24.17 -12.60
C ASN A 373 11.41 23.51 -13.79
N THR A 374 11.80 22.28 -14.14
CA THR A 374 11.30 21.55 -15.32
C THR A 374 10.41 20.37 -14.96
N THR A 375 10.46 19.88 -13.72
CA THR A 375 9.67 18.76 -13.23
C THR A 375 8.68 19.26 -12.20
N SER A 376 7.40 19.24 -12.55
CA SER A 376 6.35 19.67 -11.63
C SER A 376 6.14 18.63 -10.52
N SER A 377 6.19 19.06 -9.26
CA SER A 377 5.89 18.20 -8.10
C SER A 377 4.72 18.76 -7.29
N TYR A 378 3.81 17.88 -6.87
CA TYR A 378 2.58 18.23 -6.13
C TYR A 378 2.48 17.40 -4.85
N LEU A 379 1.79 17.96 -3.85
CA LEU A 379 1.51 17.33 -2.55
C LEU A 379 0.67 16.06 -2.68
N GLY A 380 -0.20 15.99 -3.68
CA GLY A 380 -0.94 14.77 -3.99
C GLY A 380 -2.05 14.96 -5.02
N ARG A 381 -2.78 13.87 -5.29
CA ARG A 381 -3.95 13.82 -6.17
C ARG A 381 -5.00 12.78 -5.71
N PRO A 382 -6.29 12.98 -6.01
CA PRO A 382 -7.35 12.15 -5.44
C PRO A 382 -7.57 10.86 -6.23
N TRP A 383 -6.92 9.77 -5.81
CA TRP A 383 -7.11 8.45 -6.44
C TRP A 383 -8.57 7.97 -6.38
N LYS A 384 -9.29 8.30 -5.30
CA LYS A 384 -10.70 7.94 -5.09
C LYS A 384 -11.53 9.13 -4.61
N GLN A 385 -12.86 8.97 -4.66
CA GLN A 385 -13.83 10.07 -4.56
C GLN A 385 -13.73 10.89 -3.26
N TYR A 386 -13.40 10.26 -2.13
CA TYR A 386 -13.32 10.93 -0.82
C TYR A 386 -11.88 11.00 -0.31
N SER A 387 -10.91 11.04 -1.23
CA SER A 387 -9.48 11.11 -0.93
C SER A 387 -9.18 12.11 0.18
N ARG A 388 -8.41 11.69 1.18
CA ARG A 388 -8.08 12.51 2.34
C ARG A 388 -6.59 12.54 2.62
N THR A 389 -6.04 13.75 2.70
CA THR A 389 -4.62 13.96 3.02
C THR A 389 -4.47 15.27 3.79
N ILE A 390 -3.79 15.19 4.92
CA ILE A 390 -3.52 16.31 5.82
C ILE A 390 -2.03 16.49 5.90
N ILE A 391 -1.54 17.70 5.64
CA ILE A 391 -0.13 18.06 5.78
C ILE A 391 -0.06 19.19 6.79
N MET A 392 0.58 18.94 7.93
CA MET A 392 0.58 19.88 9.04
C MET A 392 1.94 20.00 9.72
N GLN A 393 2.24 21.21 10.20
CA GLN A 393 3.46 21.53 10.95
C GLN A 393 4.74 21.06 10.26
N SER A 394 4.73 21.02 8.93
CA SER A 394 5.77 20.42 8.10
C SER A 394 6.49 21.47 7.27
N TYR A 395 7.77 21.22 6.97
CA TYR A 395 8.53 22.02 6.02
C TYR A 395 8.17 21.62 4.59
N ILE A 396 7.88 22.61 3.73
CA ILE A 396 7.61 22.41 2.30
C ILE A 396 8.60 23.26 1.49
N SER A 397 9.44 22.59 0.69
CA SER A 397 10.42 23.24 -0.19
C SER A 397 9.77 23.96 -1.39
N ASP A 398 10.54 24.81 -2.06
CA ASP A 398 10.15 25.56 -3.27
C ASP A 398 10.02 24.69 -4.52
N ALA A 399 10.33 23.40 -4.41
CA ALA A 399 10.11 22.44 -5.47
C ALA A 399 8.64 22.02 -5.62
N ILE A 400 7.82 22.25 -4.59
CA ILE A 400 6.38 22.00 -4.67
C ILE A 400 5.72 23.14 -5.44
N ARG A 401 4.91 22.76 -6.43
CA ARG A 401 4.15 23.69 -7.25
C ARG A 401 3.23 24.55 -6.38
N PRO A 402 3.10 25.86 -6.68
CA PRO A 402 2.26 26.77 -5.90
C PRO A 402 0.79 26.35 -5.80
N GLU A 403 0.29 25.69 -6.83
CA GLU A 403 -1.04 25.07 -6.87
C GLU A 403 -1.23 24.04 -5.74
N GLY A 404 -0.13 23.42 -5.28
CA GLY A 404 -0.08 22.46 -4.19
C GLY A 404 -0.53 21.07 -4.61
N TRP A 405 -1.75 20.97 -5.15
CA TRP A 405 -2.43 19.71 -5.42
C TRP A 405 -2.72 19.54 -6.92
N LEU A 406 -2.77 18.29 -7.39
CA LEU A 406 -3.02 17.97 -8.80
C LEU A 406 -4.34 17.23 -8.96
N GLU A 407 -5.11 17.57 -10.01
CA GLU A 407 -6.33 16.86 -10.35
C GLU A 407 -6.02 15.41 -10.74
N TRP A 408 -6.92 14.47 -10.41
CA TRP A 408 -6.78 13.09 -10.89
C TRP A 408 -6.93 13.01 -12.40
N ASN A 409 -7.91 13.73 -12.94
CA ASN A 409 -8.21 13.84 -14.35
C ASN A 409 -8.80 15.22 -14.68
N THR A 410 -9.01 15.50 -15.97
CA THR A 410 -9.53 16.79 -16.44
C THR A 410 -11.04 16.97 -16.25
N SER A 411 -11.75 16.01 -15.63
CA SER A 411 -13.21 16.04 -15.49
C SER A 411 -13.69 16.61 -14.16
N GLY A 412 -12.78 17.12 -13.33
CA GLY A 412 -13.12 17.61 -11.98
C GLY A 412 -13.50 16.50 -10.99
N PHE A 413 -13.05 15.26 -11.23
CA PHE A 413 -13.32 14.13 -10.32
C PHE A 413 -12.84 14.43 -8.88
N ALA A 414 -13.68 14.08 -7.91
CA ALA A 414 -13.45 14.18 -6.47
C ALA A 414 -13.22 15.59 -5.88
N LEU A 415 -13.11 16.65 -6.70
CA LEU A 415 -12.71 17.98 -6.22
C LEU A 415 -13.69 18.60 -5.19
N ASP A 416 -14.96 18.20 -5.25
CA ASP A 416 -16.01 18.65 -4.33
C ASP A 416 -16.09 17.80 -3.04
N THR A 417 -15.54 16.58 -3.06
CA THR A 417 -15.77 15.56 -2.02
C THR A 417 -14.50 15.12 -1.30
N LEU A 418 -13.32 15.38 -1.87
CA LEU A 418 -12.03 15.16 -1.22
C LEU A 418 -11.88 16.05 0.01
N TYR A 419 -10.91 15.71 0.86
CA TYR A 419 -10.55 16.53 2.02
C TYR A 419 -9.03 16.69 2.10
N TYR A 420 -8.52 17.78 1.51
CA TYR A 420 -7.10 18.13 1.52
C TYR A 420 -6.82 19.30 2.43
N GLY A 421 -6.04 19.07 3.48
CA GLY A 421 -5.80 20.02 4.56
C GLY A 421 -4.35 20.46 4.67
N GLU A 422 -4.11 21.76 4.84
CA GLU A 422 -2.79 22.31 5.19
C GLU A 422 -2.85 23.18 6.45
N TYR A 423 -2.00 22.88 7.45
CA TYR A 423 -2.01 23.55 8.76
C TYR A 423 -0.61 23.88 9.28
N MET A 424 -0.32 25.16 9.52
CA MET A 424 0.94 25.63 10.09
C MET A 424 2.21 25.06 9.41
N ASN A 425 2.13 24.80 8.10
CA ASN A 425 3.31 24.45 7.32
C ASN A 425 4.21 25.67 7.13
N PHE A 426 5.50 25.44 6.91
CA PHE A 426 6.48 26.49 6.74
C PHE A 426 7.47 26.15 5.62
N GLY A 427 8.30 27.12 5.23
CA GLY A 427 9.20 26.99 4.09
C GLY A 427 8.64 27.63 2.82
N PRO A 428 9.47 27.73 1.77
CA PRO A 428 9.13 28.54 0.59
C PRO A 428 8.01 27.94 -0.28
N GLY A 429 7.68 26.65 -0.15
CA GLY A 429 6.54 26.02 -0.83
C GLY A 429 5.24 26.03 -0.02
N ALA A 430 5.25 26.53 1.22
CA ALA A 430 4.09 26.53 2.12
C ALA A 430 3.12 27.71 1.91
N ASP A 431 3.41 28.62 0.96
CA ASP A 431 2.51 29.73 0.65
C ASP A 431 1.17 29.23 0.10
N LEU A 432 0.08 29.65 0.77
CA LEU A 432 -1.29 29.24 0.45
C LEU A 432 -1.95 30.15 -0.59
N SER A 433 -1.36 31.30 -0.94
CA SER A 433 -1.98 32.34 -1.77
C SER A 433 -2.32 31.91 -3.20
N ARG A 434 -1.71 30.83 -3.70
CA ARG A 434 -1.87 30.30 -5.06
C ARG A 434 -2.28 28.84 -5.10
N ARG A 435 -2.76 28.31 -3.98
CA ARG A 435 -3.32 26.96 -3.91
C ARG A 435 -4.56 26.86 -4.78
N VAL A 436 -4.88 25.64 -5.19
CA VAL A 436 -6.13 25.31 -5.89
C VAL A 436 -7.36 25.83 -5.12
N ASN A 437 -8.41 26.20 -5.87
CA ASN A 437 -9.66 26.71 -5.31
C ASN A 437 -10.77 25.64 -5.32
N TRP A 438 -10.41 24.39 -4.99
CA TRP A 438 -11.37 23.28 -4.96
C TRP A 438 -12.21 23.30 -3.68
N PRO A 439 -13.50 22.94 -3.71
CA PRO A 439 -14.32 22.94 -2.50
C PRO A 439 -13.82 21.99 -1.40
N GLY A 440 -13.20 20.86 -1.79
CA GLY A 440 -12.57 19.92 -0.86
C GLY A 440 -11.18 20.33 -0.33
N TYR A 441 -10.64 21.46 -0.79
CA TYR A 441 -9.38 22.00 -0.28
C TYR A 441 -9.64 22.92 0.92
N HIS A 442 -8.90 22.68 2.01
CA HIS A 442 -9.07 23.33 3.29
C HIS A 442 -7.75 23.88 3.82
N ALA A 443 -7.57 25.19 3.71
CA ALA A 443 -6.43 25.90 4.26
C ALA A 443 -6.74 26.48 5.64
N SER A 444 -5.80 26.35 6.58
CA SER A 444 -5.79 27.13 7.84
C SER A 444 -7.08 27.01 8.68
N LEU A 445 -7.67 25.82 8.76
CA LEU A 445 -8.73 25.54 9.74
C LEU A 445 -8.19 25.58 11.19
N ASN A 446 -9.09 25.70 12.16
CA ASN A 446 -8.73 25.81 13.57
C ASN A 446 -8.09 24.51 14.12
N ASP A 447 -7.39 24.64 15.23
CA ASP A 447 -6.67 23.58 15.93
C ASP A 447 -7.54 22.34 16.20
N SER A 448 -8.82 22.55 16.55
CA SER A 448 -9.77 21.46 16.86
C SER A 448 -9.98 20.49 15.70
N VAL A 449 -10.00 21.01 14.46
CA VAL A 449 -10.11 20.16 13.27
C VAL A 449 -8.83 19.34 13.08
N TYR A 450 -7.65 19.97 13.16
CA TYR A 450 -6.38 19.27 12.91
C TYR A 450 -5.97 18.33 14.05
N ASP A 451 -6.47 18.56 15.27
CA ASP A 451 -6.25 17.66 16.41
C ASP A 451 -6.81 16.26 16.11
N SER A 452 -7.91 16.15 15.35
CA SER A 452 -8.48 14.86 14.94
C SER A 452 -7.57 14.03 14.02
N TYR A 453 -6.56 14.66 13.41
CA TYR A 453 -5.60 14.02 12.49
C TYR A 453 -4.23 13.73 13.16
N THR A 454 -4.12 13.93 14.47
CA THR A 454 -2.90 13.64 15.24
C THR A 454 -2.77 12.15 15.55
N VAL A 455 -1.60 11.74 16.07
CA VAL A 455 -1.33 10.33 16.42
C VAL A 455 -2.36 9.79 17.42
N ALA A 456 -2.69 10.55 18.47
CA ALA A 456 -3.62 10.13 19.52
C ALA A 456 -5.04 9.91 18.99
N ASN A 457 -5.51 10.76 18.09
CA ASN A 457 -6.90 10.73 17.64
C ASN A 457 -7.10 9.93 16.34
N PHE A 458 -6.17 10.05 15.39
CA PHE A 458 -6.35 9.50 14.04
C PHE A 458 -6.06 8.01 13.98
N ILE A 459 -5.00 7.56 14.66
CA ILE A 459 -4.57 6.15 14.69
C ILE A 459 -4.64 5.54 16.10
N LEU A 460 -5.25 6.26 17.05
CA LEU A 460 -5.34 5.84 18.46
C LEU A 460 -3.96 5.44 19.04
N GLY A 461 -2.92 6.17 18.65
CA GLY A 461 -1.52 5.80 18.89
C GLY A 461 -1.18 5.55 20.36
N ASP A 462 -1.81 6.26 21.28
CA ASP A 462 -1.60 6.10 22.73
C ASP A 462 -1.95 4.71 23.26
N LEU A 463 -2.78 3.95 22.53
CA LEU A 463 -3.17 2.60 22.91
C LEU A 463 -2.13 1.54 22.56
N TRP A 464 -1.21 1.81 21.62
CA TRP A 464 -0.35 0.77 21.04
C TRP A 464 1.10 1.19 20.76
N LEU A 465 1.38 2.46 20.50
CA LEU A 465 2.75 2.93 20.27
C LEU A 465 3.65 2.86 21.52
N PRO A 466 3.18 3.09 22.76
CA PRO A 466 4.05 3.01 23.94
C PRO A 466 4.76 1.66 24.12
N SER A 467 4.13 0.54 23.73
CA SER A 467 4.74 -0.79 23.82
C SER A 467 5.89 -1.01 22.83
N THR A 468 5.98 -0.19 21.78
CA THR A 468 7.06 -0.24 20.77
C THR A 468 8.37 0.40 21.24
N GLY A 469 8.32 1.15 22.35
CA GLY A 469 9.45 1.90 22.90
C GLY A 469 9.89 3.10 22.05
N VAL A 470 9.10 3.51 21.04
CA VAL A 470 9.41 4.67 20.20
C VAL A 470 8.76 5.93 20.73
N GLU A 471 9.54 7.01 20.77
CA GLU A 471 9.01 8.33 21.07
C GLU A 471 8.22 8.90 19.90
N TYR A 472 6.97 9.28 20.17
CA TYR A 472 6.09 9.95 19.23
C TYR A 472 5.46 11.18 19.90
N THR A 473 5.02 12.13 19.08
CA THR A 473 4.24 13.27 19.55
C THR A 473 2.76 12.95 19.35
N ALA A 474 2.00 12.89 20.44
CA ALA A 474 0.62 12.41 20.43
C ALA A 474 -0.35 13.40 19.75
N GLY A 475 -0.16 14.71 19.97
CA GLY A 475 -1.05 15.78 19.51
C GLY A 475 -0.38 16.84 18.62
N LEU A 476 -0.96 18.04 18.59
CA LEU A 476 -0.40 19.20 17.85
C LEU A 476 0.74 19.92 18.60
N ALA A 477 0.83 19.76 19.91
CA ALA A 477 1.89 20.36 20.73
C ALA A 477 3.08 19.37 20.88
N VAL A 478 4.31 19.91 20.79
CA VAL A 478 5.56 19.16 20.96
C VAL A 478 6.06 19.29 22.39
#